data_AF-A0A970BC53-F1
#
_entry.id   AF-A0A970BC53-F1
#
_cell.length_a   1.000
_cell.length_b   1.000
_cell.length_c   1.000
_cell.angle_alpha   90.00
_cell.angle_beta   90.00
_cell.angle_gamma   90.00
#
_symmetry.space_group_name_H-M   'P 1'
#
loop_
_entity.id
_entity.type
_entity.pdbx_description
1 polymer ?
#
loop_
_entity_poly.entity_id
_entity_poly.type
_entity_poly.pdbx_seq_one_letter_code
_entity_poly.pdbx_strand_id
1 'polypeptide(L)' 'DFMSSLIESGLAFSIIFTKSDKLKQRELNKNISNYKAKLLEIWESLPPIFISSSFKKEGGEEILAYISDLNEKIKL' A
#
# COMPACT_ATOMS: atom_id res chain seq x y z
N ASP A 1 -6.90 -13.78 5.36
CA ASP A 1 -7.25 -13.75 6.80
C ASP A 1 -7.22 -12.33 7.36
N PHE A 2 -6.06 -11.74 7.69
CA PHE A 2 -6.02 -10.39 8.27
C PHE A 2 -6.71 -9.32 7.40
N MET A 3 -6.28 -9.18 6.14
CA MET A 3 -6.86 -8.16 5.26
C MET A 3 -8.33 -8.44 4.92
N SER A 4 -8.74 -9.70 4.83
CA SER A 4 -10.14 -10.08 4.64
C SER A 4 -11.01 -9.62 5.81
N SER A 5 -10.52 -9.79 7.04
CA SER A 5 -11.22 -9.33 8.25
C SER A 5 -11.38 -7.81 8.31
N LEU A 6 -10.41 -7.04 7.81
CA LEU A 6 -10.54 -5.58 7.70
C LEU A 6 -11.69 -5.20 6.75
N ILE A 7 -11.78 -5.87 5.59
CA ILE A 7 -12.87 -5.65 4.63
C ILE A 7 -14.22 -6.04 5.21
N GLU A 8 -14.31 -7.22 5.84
CA GLU A 8 -15.53 -7.69 6.51
C GLU A 8 -16.00 -6.75 7.62
N SER A 9 -15.05 -6.10 8.31
CA SER A 9 -15.32 -5.10 9.34
C SER A 9 -15.64 -3.71 8.78
N GLY A 10 -15.64 -3.53 7.45
CA GLY A 10 -15.85 -2.24 6.79
C GLY A 10 -14.73 -1.22 7.00
N LEU A 11 -13.53 -1.69 7.38
CA LEU A 11 -12.38 -0.82 7.64
C LEU A 11 -11.57 -0.61 6.36
N ALA A 12 -11.50 0.65 5.92
CA ALA A 12 -10.60 1.04 4.84
C ALA A 12 -9.14 0.97 5.31
N PHE A 13 -8.26 0.46 4.46
CA PHE A 13 -6.81 0.40 4.72
C PHE A 13 -6.01 0.67 3.46
N SER A 14 -4.70 0.81 3.62
CA SER A 14 -3.73 0.95 2.52
C SER A 14 -2.56 0.02 2.78
N ILE A 15 -1.85 -0.38 1.72
CA ILE A 15 -0.75 -1.34 1.79
C ILE A 15 0.55 -0.61 1.51
N ILE A 16 1.56 -0.78 2.37
CA ILE A 16 2.88 -0.17 2.19
C ILE A 16 3.93 -1.27 2.06
N PHE A 17 4.55 -1.40 0.88
CA PHE A 17 5.72 -2.26 0.67
C PHE A 17 6.96 -1.55 1.21
N THR A 18 7.42 -1.96 2.38
CA THR A 18 8.58 -1.35 3.05
C THR A 18 9.90 -1.98 2.63
N LYS A 19 11.02 -1.32 3.00
CA LYS A 19 12.40 -1.78 2.75
C LYS A 19 12.72 -2.01 1.27
N SER A 20 12.20 -1.15 0.39
CA SER A 20 12.44 -1.25 -1.07
C SER A 20 13.92 -1.21 -1.45
N ASP A 21 14.78 -0.64 -0.60
CA ASP A 21 16.24 -0.63 -0.75
C ASP A 21 16.89 -2.01 -0.81
N LYS A 22 16.23 -3.04 -0.28
CA LYS A 22 16.75 -4.41 -0.27
C LYS A 22 16.67 -5.12 -1.62
N LEU A 23 15.87 -4.60 -2.54
CA LEU A 23 15.60 -5.24 -3.83
C LEU A 23 16.06 -4.34 -4.98
N LYS A 24 16.48 -4.97 -6.08
CA LYS A 24 16.67 -4.24 -7.34
C LYS A 24 15.31 -3.84 -7.90
N GLN A 25 15.24 -2.71 -8.62
CA GLN A 25 13.97 -2.17 -9.15
C GLN A 25 13.15 -3.20 -9.94
N ARG A 26 13.80 -4.01 -10.78
CA ARG A 26 13.13 -5.06 -11.56
C ARG A 26 12.47 -6.12 -10.68
N GLU A 27 13.14 -6.54 -9.61
CA GLU A 27 12.64 -7.54 -8.68
C GLU A 27 11.52 -6.97 -7.81
N LEU A 28 11.69 -5.74 -7.32
CA LEU A 28 10.65 -5.01 -6.60
C LEU A 28 9.36 -4.93 -7.43
N ASN A 29 9.46 -4.46 -8.68
CA ASN A 29 8.31 -4.34 -9.58
C ASN A 29 7.66 -5.70 -9.84
N LYS A 30 8.46 -6.75 -10.07
CA LYS A 30 7.94 -8.12 -10.27
C LYS A 30 7.18 -8.61 -9.04
N ASN A 31 7.74 -8.44 -7.85
CA ASN A 31 7.13 -8.89 -6.60
C ASN A 31 5.82 -8.16 -6.32
N ILE A 32 5.80 -6.84 -6.52
CA ILE A 32 4.58 -6.03 -6.36
C ILE A 32 3.51 -6.46 -7.37
N SER A 33 3.85 -6.62 -8.65
CA SER A 33 2.89 -7.07 -9.67
C SER A 33 2.30 -8.44 -9.35
N ASN A 34 3.14 -9.39 -8.91
CA ASN A 34 2.67 -10.72 -8.50
C ASN A 34 1.74 -10.64 -7.27
N TYR A 35 2.09 -9.80 -6.29
CA TYR A 35 1.26 -9.60 -5.11
C TYR A 35 -0.11 -8.99 -5.47
N LYS A 36 -0.12 -7.96 -6.33
CA LYS A 36 -1.34 -7.33 -6.85
C LYS A 36 -2.22 -8.34 -7.60
N ALA A 37 -1.63 -9.14 -8.48
CA ALA A 37 -2.36 -10.18 -9.22
C ALA A 37 -3.01 -11.18 -8.26
N LYS A 38 -2.28 -11.62 -7.23
CA LYS A 38 -2.80 -12.57 -6.26
C LYS A 38 -3.96 -12.02 -5.42
N LEU A 39 -3.90 -10.74 -5.05
CA LEU A 39 -5.01 -10.08 -4.35
C LEU A 39 -6.25 -9.94 -5.24
N LEU A 40 -6.06 -9.61 -6.52
CA LEU A 40 -7.15 -9.46 -7.50
C LEU A 40 -7.85 -10.78 -7.85
N GLU A 41 -7.29 -11.94 -7.50
CA GLU A 41 -8.00 -13.21 -7.62
C GLU A 41 -9.19 -13.31 -6.65
N ILE A 42 -9.15 -12.57 -5.54
CA ILE A 42 -10.15 -12.62 -4.46
C ILE A 42 -10.92 -11.30 -4.38
N TRP A 43 -10.26 -10.17 -4.66
CA TRP A 43 -10.83 -8.84 -4.48
C TRP A 43 -11.14 -8.18 -5.81
N GLU A 44 -12.28 -7.50 -5.89
CA GLU A 44 -12.69 -6.76 -7.10
C GLU A 44 -11.77 -5.57 -7.39
N SER A 45 -11.19 -4.97 -6.35
CA SER A 45 -10.27 -3.84 -6.47
C SER A 45 -9.20 -3.89 -5.38
N LEU A 46 -8.11 -3.16 -5.61
CA LEU A 46 -7.02 -3.05 -4.66
C LEU A 46 -7.13 -1.75 -3.87
N PRO A 47 -6.83 -1.77 -2.56
CA PRO A 47 -6.65 -0.55 -1.80
C PRO A 47 -5.43 0.24 -2.31
N PRO A 48 -5.29 1.51 -1.91
CA PRO A 48 -4.08 2.29 -2.21
C PRO A 48 -2.81 1.56 -1.76
N ILE A 49 -1.81 1.57 -2.64
CA ILE A 49 -0.54 0.87 -2.46
C ILE A 49 0.60 1.88 -2.55
N PHE A 50 1.49 1.84 -1.59
CA PHE A 50 2.70 2.67 -1.53
C PHE A 50 3.96 1.79 -1.44
N ILE A 51 5.09 2.38 -1.79
CA ILE A 51 6.41 1.77 -1.64
C ILE A 51 7.24 2.71 -0.78
N SER A 52 7.96 2.18 0.21
CA SER A 52 8.85 2.99 1.04
C SER A 52 10.17 2.33 1.37
N SER A 53 11.19 3.15 1.59
CA SER A 53 12.43 2.75 2.25
C SER A 53 12.81 3.82 3.26
N SER A 54 12.79 3.46 4.54
CA SER A 54 13.27 4.34 5.61
C SER A 54 14.77 4.60 5.49
N PHE A 55 15.54 3.63 4.96
CA PHE A 55 16.98 3.79 4.75
C PHE A 55 17.29 4.83 3.67
N LYS A 56 16.58 4.78 2.54
CA LYS A 56 16.72 5.74 1.45
C LYS A 56 15.89 7.01 1.61
N LYS A 57 15.03 7.06 2.63
CA LYS A 57 14.01 8.11 2.84
C LYS A 57 13.07 8.27 1.63
N GLU A 58 12.73 7.16 0.99
CA GLU A 58 11.82 7.12 -0.17
C GLU A 58 10.39 6.78 0.27
N GLY A 59 9.40 7.40 -0.39
CA GLY A 59 7.96 7.12 -0.19
C GLY A 59 7.31 7.82 1.01
N GLY A 60 8.10 8.39 1.93
CA GLY A 60 7.56 9.06 3.11
C GLY A 60 6.69 10.28 2.79
N GLU A 61 7.14 11.14 1.87
CA GLU A 61 6.38 12.33 1.46
C GLU A 61 5.05 11.96 0.80
N GLU A 62 5.04 10.95 -0.07
CA GLU A 62 3.83 10.45 -0.74
C GLU A 62 2.81 9.92 0.27
N ILE A 63 3.26 9.13 1.24
CA ILE A 63 2.41 8.58 2.31
C ILE A 63 1.84 9.71 3.19
N LEU A 64 2.67 10.69 3.57
CA LEU A 64 2.23 11.81 4.40
C LEU A 64 1.24 12.70 3.65
N ALA A 65 1.47 12.97 2.36
CA ALA A 65 0.55 13.72 1.52
C ALA A 65 -0.81 13.02 1.41
N TYR A 66 -0.81 11.70 1.21
CA TYR A 66 -2.03 10.90 1.20
C TYR A 66 -2.79 10.95 2.54
N ILE A 67 -2.10 10.81 3.67
CA ILE A 67 -2.71 10.94 4.99
C ILE A 67 -3.29 12.35 5.21
N SER A 68 -2.59 13.39 4.75
CA SER A 68 -3.09 14.77 4.84
C SER A 68 -4.38 14.97 4.05
N ASP A 69 -4.41 14.51 2.80
CA ASP A 69 -5.59 14.56 1.93
C ASP A 69 -6.79 13.81 2.54
N LEU A 70 -6.56 12.63 3.12
CA LEU A 70 -7.60 11.90 3.85
C LEU A 70 -8.12 12.69 5.06
N ASN A 71 -7.23 13.27 5.87
CA ASN A 71 -7.62 14.04 7.04
C ASN A 71 -8.43 15.29 6.66
N GLU A 72 -8.12 15.92 5.53
CA GLU A 72 -8.90 17.03 5.00
C GLU A 72 -10.28 16.60 4.53
N LYS A 73 -10.38 15.48 3.81
CA LYS A 73 -11.66 14.91 3.34
C LYS A 73 -12.56 14.42 4.47
N ILE A 74 -11.98 13.98 5.58
CA ILE A 74 -12.71 13.43 6.74
C ILE A 74 -13.14 14.55 7.71
N LYS A 75 -12.53 15.73 7.67
CA LYS A 75 -13.03 16.89 8.42
C LYS A 75 -14.44 17.25 7.93
N LEU A 76 -15.43 16.82 8.69
CA LEU A 76 -16.84 17.22 8.63
C LEU A 76 -16.97 18.73 8.85
#